data_AF-A0A9J6FAN4-F1
#
_entry.id   AF-A0A9J6FAN4-F1
#
_cell.length_a   1.000
_cell.length_b   1.000
_cell.length_c   1.000
_cell.angle_alpha   90.00
_cell.angle_beta   90.00
_cell.angle_gamma   90.00
#
_symmetry.space_group_name_H-M   'P 1'
#
loop_
_entity.id
_entity.type
_entity.pdbx_description
1 polymer ?
#
loop_
_entity_poly.entity_id
_entity_poly.type
_entity_poly.pdbx_seq_one_letter_code
_entity_poly.pdbx_strand_id
1 'polypeptide(L)'
;MPQHENKNGSFILEPTLWLPPWDRTLKGYPLQREKVAPSVCGREGARIAVRERPATTCGMTTPPEKAPDAVASTSTATEENDDDTDNELFSAYVDVSSDYESDNDETGKSSAAAMKFAISAAAFHAKSTDALTAGAHSSALNLNATLQPSASKTNPWQPNVCEYEETTPQCRLRVKRDIMDLLNDPPPGVYVAPAEHNITAMDALVLGPDDTPYEGGFFHFVIQCPPDYPIKPPRVRFMTTGYGCVRFNPNLYECGKVCLSILGTWTGPAWSPAQCIASVLLSIQSLLCENPYHNEPGYETERRPGDSKRYNLIVQHETIRVAVCDAIEACLNGSSTCPAPLREVMLKTFPDYYDKYEAVVVSNKDLTGMFMDDPFGAKRGQFQYKTLLERLQALKGRVQEWLNATRERSE
;
A
#
# COMPACT_ATOMS: atom_id res chain seq x y z
N MET A 1 14.32 6.00 40.00
CA MET A 1 14.44 7.47 39.80
C MET A 1 13.44 7.87 38.73
N PRO A 2 12.83 9.06 38.80
CA PRO A 2 11.37 9.19 38.68
C PRO A 2 10.82 8.99 37.27
N GLN A 3 9.66 8.33 37.21
CA GLN A 3 8.81 8.25 36.04
C GLN A 3 8.20 9.63 35.75
N HIS A 4 8.12 9.99 34.46
CA HIS A 4 7.28 11.09 34.00
C HIS A 4 6.28 10.52 33.00
N GLU A 5 5.03 10.32 33.45
CA GLU A 5 3.91 10.02 32.55
C GLU A 5 3.63 11.23 31.65
N ASN A 6 3.34 10.97 30.39
CA ASN A 6 2.72 11.94 29.48
C ASN A 6 1.42 11.34 28.94
N LYS A 7 0.35 12.13 28.96
CA LYS A 7 -1.06 11.66 29.00
C LYS A 7 -1.65 11.03 27.72
N ASN A 8 -0.85 10.69 26.72
CA ASN A 8 -1.35 10.33 25.38
C ASN A 8 -0.99 8.91 24.87
N GLY A 9 -0.49 8.01 25.72
CA GLY A 9 -0.41 6.56 25.42
C GLY A 9 0.48 6.11 24.24
N SER A 10 1.12 7.03 23.51
CA SER A 10 1.93 6.74 22.34
C SER A 10 3.33 6.26 22.72
N PHE A 11 3.60 4.96 22.57
CA PHE A 11 4.97 4.44 22.58
C PHE A 11 5.71 4.90 21.30
N ILE A 12 6.56 5.91 21.45
CA ILE A 12 7.57 6.22 20.45
C ILE A 12 8.67 5.14 20.58
N LEU A 13 8.73 4.22 19.62
CA LEU A 13 9.88 3.32 19.46
C LEU A 13 11.10 4.17 19.04
N GLU A 14 12.29 3.86 19.55
CA GLU A 14 13.47 4.67 19.24
C GLU A 14 13.82 4.67 17.73
N PRO A 15 14.20 5.82 17.12
CA PRO A 15 14.40 5.91 15.66
C PRO A 15 15.65 5.20 15.10
N THR A 16 16.40 4.43 15.91
CA THR A 16 17.82 4.13 15.69
C THR A 16 18.14 2.78 15.05
N LEU A 17 17.14 2.02 14.59
CA LEU A 17 17.31 0.72 13.91
C LEU A 17 16.75 0.63 12.47
N TRP A 18 16.29 1.75 11.90
CA TRP A 18 15.45 1.77 10.69
C TRP A 18 16.13 2.19 9.39
N LEU A 19 17.45 1.97 9.25
CA LEU A 19 18.18 2.26 8.01
C LEU A 19 18.79 0.97 7.41
N PRO A 20 18.46 0.63 6.14
CA PRO A 20 19.12 -0.48 5.44
C PRO A 20 20.62 -0.20 5.20
N PRO A 21 21.45 -1.23 4.96
CA PRO A 21 22.92 -1.17 5.13
C PRO A 21 23.70 -0.20 4.21
N TRP A 22 23.05 0.46 3.25
CA TRP A 22 23.69 1.35 2.28
C TRP A 22 23.97 2.77 2.80
N ASP A 23 23.44 3.16 3.98
CA ASP A 23 23.68 4.50 4.56
C ASP A 23 24.70 4.46 5.72
N ARG A 24 26.00 4.45 5.37
CA ARG A 24 27.14 4.55 6.32
C ARG A 24 27.98 5.83 6.15
N THR A 25 27.51 6.80 5.37
CA THR A 25 28.31 7.98 4.95
C THR A 25 27.94 9.30 5.61
N LEU A 26 27.06 9.31 6.63
CA LEU A 26 26.64 10.54 7.33
C LEU A 26 26.87 10.50 8.86
N LYS A 27 28.11 10.22 9.27
CA LYS A 27 28.61 10.69 10.58
C LYS A 27 29.18 12.10 10.41
N GLY A 28 28.39 13.13 10.74
CA GLY A 28 28.90 14.47 11.03
C GLY A 28 28.27 15.62 10.27
N TYR A 29 27.09 16.06 10.70
CA TYR A 29 26.67 17.46 10.59
C TYR A 29 26.02 17.88 11.92
N PRO A 30 26.43 18.99 12.56
CA PRO A 30 25.87 19.42 13.83
C PRO A 30 24.51 20.10 13.64
N LEU A 31 23.49 19.63 14.36
CA LEU A 31 22.19 20.31 14.46
C LEU A 31 22.36 21.65 15.20
N GLN A 32 22.37 22.76 14.47
CA GLN A 32 22.17 24.08 15.09
C GLN A 32 20.71 24.22 15.51
N ARG A 33 20.47 24.33 16.83
CA ARG A 33 19.18 24.69 17.39
C ARG A 33 18.99 26.21 17.32
N GLU A 34 18.25 26.71 16.33
CA GLU A 34 17.67 28.05 16.43
C GLU A 34 16.46 28.04 17.38
N LYS A 35 16.39 29.04 18.26
CA LYS A 35 15.30 29.22 19.22
C LYS A 35 14.22 30.08 18.60
N VAL A 36 13.02 29.53 18.38
CA VAL A 36 11.84 30.33 18.05
C VAL A 36 11.17 30.78 19.36
N ALA A 37 10.96 32.09 19.51
CA ALA A 37 10.23 32.67 20.63
C ALA A 37 8.71 32.73 20.36
N PRO A 38 7.84 32.62 21.37
CA PRO A 38 6.39 32.68 21.17
C PRO A 38 5.92 34.11 20.92
N SER A 39 5.07 34.31 19.91
CA SER A 39 4.36 35.58 19.72
C SER A 39 2.97 35.53 20.37
N VAL A 40 2.56 36.65 20.98
CA VAL A 40 1.29 36.81 21.68
C VAL A 40 0.45 37.88 20.99
N CYS A 41 -0.73 37.48 20.51
CA CYS A 41 -1.86 38.36 20.20
C CYS A 41 -3.11 37.45 20.14
N GLY A 42 -4.29 37.79 20.63
CA GLY A 42 -4.80 39.05 21.19
C GLY A 42 -6.30 39.03 20.93
N ARG A 43 -7.14 38.93 21.97
CA ARG A 43 -8.60 38.80 21.79
C ARG A 43 -9.21 40.15 21.49
N GLU A 44 -10.02 40.25 20.43
CA GLU A 44 -11.19 41.14 20.40
C GLU A 44 -12.23 40.62 19.41
N GLY A 45 -13.51 40.84 19.71
CA GLY A 45 -14.63 40.19 19.02
C GLY A 45 -15.39 41.13 18.09
N ALA A 46 -15.84 40.60 16.95
CA ALA A 46 -16.77 41.29 16.05
C ALA A 46 -18.01 40.40 15.81
N ARG A 47 -19.19 40.92 16.16
CA ARG A 47 -20.49 40.31 15.82
C ARG A 47 -20.84 40.64 14.37
N ILE A 48 -21.27 39.66 13.58
CA ILE A 48 -21.87 39.89 12.26
C ILE A 48 -23.37 39.60 12.37
N ALA A 49 -24.19 40.59 12.02
CA ALA A 49 -25.64 40.51 12.10
C ALA A 49 -26.24 39.94 10.82
N VAL A 50 -27.18 39.00 10.97
CA VAL A 50 -28.06 38.53 9.88
C VAL A 50 -28.99 39.65 9.47
N ARG A 51 -29.19 39.86 8.17
CA ARG A 51 -30.14 40.84 7.63
C ARG A 51 -31.05 40.20 6.58
N GLU A 52 -32.28 39.92 6.99
CA GLU A 52 -33.35 39.44 6.12
C GLU A 52 -33.79 40.51 5.10
N ARG A 53 -34.38 40.06 3.98
CA ARG A 53 -35.25 40.87 3.12
C ARG A 53 -36.46 40.04 2.66
N PRO A 54 -37.62 40.69 2.40
CA PRO A 54 -38.92 40.02 2.43
C PRO A 54 -39.37 39.45 1.07
N ALA A 55 -40.43 38.64 1.13
CA ALA A 55 -41.07 38.00 -0.01
C ALA A 55 -42.05 38.93 -0.76
N THR A 56 -42.26 38.63 -2.06
CA THR A 56 -43.43 39.05 -2.85
C THR A 56 -43.92 37.92 -3.75
N THR A 57 -45.21 37.93 -4.06
CA THR A 57 -46.01 36.75 -4.44
C THR A 57 -46.28 36.56 -5.94
N CYS A 58 -46.27 35.29 -6.36
CA CYS A 58 -47.21 34.59 -7.26
C CYS A 58 -47.52 35.10 -8.68
N GLY A 59 -47.44 34.18 -9.65
CA GLY A 59 -48.06 34.29 -10.98
C GLY A 59 -47.94 32.96 -11.75
N MET A 60 -49.06 32.28 -12.01
CA MET A 60 -49.11 31.02 -12.78
C MET A 60 -49.32 31.27 -14.29
N THR A 61 -48.59 30.56 -15.15
CA THR A 61 -49.02 30.21 -16.52
C THR A 61 -48.38 28.89 -16.98
N THR A 62 -49.13 28.11 -17.77
CA THR A 62 -48.83 26.74 -18.23
C THR A 62 -47.98 26.65 -19.53
N PRO A 63 -47.45 25.47 -19.91
CA PRO A 63 -46.44 25.31 -20.97
C PRO A 63 -46.97 24.78 -22.32
N PRO A 64 -46.16 24.88 -23.39
CA PRO A 64 -46.05 23.88 -24.47
C PRO A 64 -44.59 23.35 -24.56
N GLU A 65 -44.28 22.05 -24.56
CA GLU A 65 -44.57 20.94 -25.50
C GLU A 65 -43.66 20.86 -26.76
N LYS A 66 -42.87 19.76 -26.80
CA LYS A 66 -42.20 19.06 -27.93
C LYS A 66 -41.01 19.69 -28.70
N ALA A 67 -40.02 18.81 -28.92
CA ALA A 67 -38.88 18.95 -29.85
C ALA A 67 -39.27 18.60 -31.31
N PRO A 68 -38.36 18.74 -32.29
CA PRO A 68 -37.59 17.55 -32.69
C PRO A 68 -36.12 17.80 -33.13
N ASP A 69 -35.48 16.71 -33.57
CA ASP A 69 -34.05 16.55 -33.91
C ASP A 69 -33.54 17.28 -35.17
N ALA A 70 -32.23 17.58 -35.21
CA ALA A 70 -31.37 17.50 -36.40
C ALA A 70 -29.87 17.53 -35.98
N VAL A 71 -29.11 16.44 -36.17
CA VAL A 71 -28.17 16.17 -37.30
C VAL A 71 -26.81 16.86 -37.19
N ALA A 72 -25.75 16.07 -37.40
CA ALA A 72 -24.34 16.47 -37.31
C ALA A 72 -23.83 17.25 -38.53
N SER A 73 -22.75 18.02 -38.33
CA SER A 73 -21.85 18.44 -39.40
C SER A 73 -20.39 18.45 -38.92
N THR A 74 -19.60 17.54 -39.48
CA THR A 74 -18.14 17.57 -39.47
C THR A 74 -17.59 18.79 -40.19
N SER A 75 -16.52 19.40 -39.68
CA SER A 75 -15.66 20.30 -40.46
C SER A 75 -14.19 20.00 -40.21
N THR A 76 -13.52 19.51 -41.24
CA THR A 76 -12.07 19.33 -41.32
C THR A 76 -11.37 20.64 -41.69
N ALA A 77 -10.25 20.94 -41.03
CA ALA A 77 -9.20 21.85 -41.51
C ALA A 77 -7.88 21.25 -40.96
N THR A 78 -7.10 20.52 -41.77
CA THR A 78 -6.07 21.00 -42.71
C THR A 78 -4.86 21.64 -42.02
N GLU A 79 -3.72 21.01 -42.28
CA GLU A 79 -2.36 21.32 -41.84
C GLU A 79 -1.93 22.72 -42.30
N GLU A 80 -1.16 23.41 -41.46
CA GLU A 80 -0.08 24.30 -41.93
C GLU A 80 1.17 23.92 -41.14
N ASN A 81 2.27 23.67 -41.86
CA ASN A 81 3.60 23.50 -41.30
C ASN A 81 4.30 24.85 -41.40
N ASP A 82 4.92 25.31 -40.32
CA ASP A 82 6.02 26.28 -40.38
C ASP A 82 7.19 25.68 -39.60
N ASP A 83 8.26 25.44 -40.34
CA ASP A 83 9.56 24.97 -39.87
C ASP A 83 10.55 26.09 -40.22
N ASP A 84 11.11 26.76 -39.23
CA ASP A 84 12.26 27.64 -39.46
C ASP A 84 13.17 27.66 -38.24
N THR A 85 14.45 27.42 -38.51
CA THR A 85 15.52 27.30 -37.53
C THR A 85 16.09 28.65 -37.15
N ASP A 86 16.54 28.82 -35.91
CA ASP A 86 17.79 29.55 -35.71
C ASP A 86 18.57 29.11 -34.46
N ASN A 87 19.87 29.37 -34.51
CA ASN A 87 20.92 28.65 -33.77
C ASN A 87 21.60 29.52 -32.68
N GLU A 88 22.39 28.85 -31.82
CA GLU A 88 23.51 29.39 -31.03
C GLU A 88 23.21 30.36 -29.86
N LEU A 89 23.59 29.96 -28.64
CA LEU A 89 24.94 30.22 -28.09
C LEU A 89 24.95 30.09 -26.54
N PHE A 90 25.56 29.03 -26.00
CA PHE A 90 26.72 29.16 -25.08
C PHE A 90 27.30 27.78 -24.73
N SER A 91 28.57 27.57 -25.09
CA SER A 91 29.38 26.42 -24.66
C SER A 91 30.32 26.87 -23.54
N ALA A 92 30.52 26.01 -22.54
CA ALA A 92 31.64 26.10 -21.61
C ALA A 92 32.04 24.67 -21.18
N TYR A 93 32.89 24.05 -22.00
CA TYR A 93 33.58 22.80 -21.71
C TYR A 93 34.61 23.02 -20.59
N VAL A 94 34.74 22.08 -19.66
CA VAL A 94 36.01 21.84 -18.94
C VAL A 94 36.24 20.33 -18.92
N ASP A 95 37.27 19.92 -19.65
CA ASP A 95 37.81 18.56 -19.70
C ASP A 95 39.15 18.57 -18.96
N VAL A 96 39.33 17.64 -18.02
CA VAL A 96 40.64 17.27 -17.46
C VAL A 96 40.63 15.76 -17.23
N SER A 97 41.32 15.04 -18.10
CA SER A 97 41.75 13.66 -17.91
C SER A 97 43.27 13.61 -17.73
N SER A 98 43.77 12.51 -17.14
CA SER A 98 45.17 12.23 -16.75
C SER A 98 45.65 13.01 -15.51
N ASP A 99 46.38 12.43 -14.56
CA ASP A 99 47.55 11.56 -14.76
C ASP A 99 47.59 10.26 -13.93
N TYR A 100 48.60 9.46 -14.26
CA TYR A 100 48.83 8.07 -13.87
C TYR A 100 50.20 7.99 -13.20
N GLU A 101 50.27 7.81 -11.87
CA GLU A 101 51.51 7.47 -11.19
C GLU A 101 51.37 6.16 -10.41
N SER A 102 52.32 5.28 -10.67
CA SER A 102 52.45 3.95 -10.07
C SER A 102 53.64 3.95 -9.13
N ASP A 103 53.46 3.51 -7.89
CA ASP A 103 54.56 3.04 -7.05
C ASP A 103 54.28 1.61 -6.60
N ASN A 104 55.22 0.72 -6.94
CA ASN A 104 55.32 -0.61 -6.37
C ASN A 104 56.21 -0.54 -5.13
N ASP A 105 55.85 -1.25 -4.06
CA ASP A 105 56.88 -1.83 -3.20
C ASP A 105 56.39 -3.13 -2.55
N GLU A 106 57.14 -4.22 -2.73
CA GLU A 106 56.87 -5.54 -2.16
C GLU A 106 57.71 -5.77 -0.89
N THR A 107 57.10 -6.00 0.28
CA THR A 107 57.78 -6.69 1.39
C THR A 107 56.86 -7.63 2.21
N GLY A 108 56.74 -8.87 1.74
CA GLY A 108 57.05 -10.08 2.54
C GLY A 108 56.34 -10.42 3.88
N LYS A 109 55.60 -11.55 3.81
CA LYS A 109 55.58 -12.72 4.75
C LYS A 109 54.57 -12.79 5.93
N SER A 110 53.93 -13.97 5.96
CA SER A 110 53.35 -14.70 7.11
C SER A 110 52.07 -14.14 7.77
N SER A 111 51.11 -14.97 8.20
CA SER A 111 51.00 -16.44 8.21
C SER A 111 49.53 -16.92 8.25
N ALA A 112 49.33 -18.20 7.84
CA ALA A 112 48.29 -19.19 8.22
C ALA A 112 46.94 -18.74 8.85
N ALA A 113 45.77 -19.33 8.52
CA ALA A 113 45.45 -20.58 7.83
C ALA A 113 44.05 -20.47 7.15
N ALA A 114 43.80 -21.02 5.94
CA ALA A 114 43.22 -22.37 5.67
C ALA A 114 41.84 -22.63 6.37
N MET A 115 40.79 -23.22 5.78
CA MET A 115 40.42 -23.83 4.48
C MET A 115 38.86 -24.06 4.52
N LYS A 116 38.07 -24.41 3.49
CA LYS A 116 38.25 -24.83 2.08
C LYS A 116 36.94 -24.63 1.26
N PHE A 117 37.00 -24.87 -0.06
CA PHE A 117 35.86 -25.10 -0.96
C PHE A 117 35.04 -26.38 -0.64
N ALA A 118 33.76 -26.41 -1.05
CA ALA A 118 33.25 -27.44 -1.97
C ALA A 118 31.86 -27.09 -2.55
N ILE A 119 31.75 -27.08 -3.89
CA ILE A 119 30.49 -27.25 -4.62
C ILE A 119 30.21 -28.75 -4.71
N SER A 120 28.94 -29.17 -4.65
CA SER A 120 28.54 -30.53 -5.04
C SER A 120 27.29 -30.50 -5.90
N ALA A 121 27.42 -31.03 -7.12
CA ALA A 121 26.31 -31.36 -8.00
C ALA A 121 26.21 -32.89 -8.10
N ALA A 122 25.01 -33.43 -7.96
CA ALA A 122 24.75 -34.86 -8.16
C ALA A 122 23.93 -35.06 -9.44
N ALA A 123 24.59 -35.53 -10.50
CA ALA A 123 23.93 -35.97 -11.72
C ALA A 123 23.56 -37.45 -11.60
N PHE A 124 22.30 -37.80 -11.86
CA PHE A 124 21.88 -39.19 -11.98
C PHE A 124 22.09 -39.68 -13.42
N HIS A 125 22.57 -40.92 -13.58
CA HIS A 125 23.03 -41.46 -14.86
C HIS A 125 22.10 -42.58 -15.34
N ALA A 126 21.63 -42.48 -16.59
CA ALA A 126 21.05 -43.61 -17.32
C ALA A 126 21.43 -43.50 -18.80
N LYS A 127 22.30 -44.39 -19.26
CA LYS A 127 22.62 -44.61 -20.69
C LYS A 127 21.96 -45.90 -21.15
N SER A 128 21.39 -45.91 -22.35
CA SER A 128 21.73 -46.88 -23.41
C SER A 128 20.77 -46.77 -24.59
N THR A 129 21.28 -46.38 -25.77
CA THR A 129 20.74 -46.78 -27.08
C THR A 129 21.86 -46.72 -28.11
N ASP A 130 22.10 -47.82 -28.83
CA ASP A 130 22.78 -47.83 -30.13
C ASP A 130 22.25 -49.02 -30.95
N ALA A 131 21.50 -48.76 -32.02
CA ALA A 131 21.18 -49.72 -33.09
C ALA A 131 20.48 -49.04 -34.30
N LEU A 132 21.29 -48.65 -35.30
CA LEU A 132 21.08 -48.82 -36.75
C LEU A 132 19.64 -48.80 -37.37
N THR A 133 19.38 -47.71 -38.10
CA THR A 133 18.86 -47.66 -39.51
C THR A 133 17.77 -48.63 -39.99
N ALA A 134 16.60 -48.10 -40.42
CA ALA A 134 16.28 -47.90 -41.86
C ALA A 134 14.81 -47.44 -42.12
N GLY A 135 14.67 -46.43 -43.01
CA GLY A 135 13.53 -46.05 -43.87
C GLY A 135 12.06 -46.37 -43.54
N ALA A 136 11.21 -45.33 -43.47
CA ALA A 136 10.13 -45.09 -44.45
C ALA A 136 9.34 -43.78 -44.18
N HIS A 137 8.90 -43.13 -45.25
CA HIS A 137 8.13 -41.90 -45.38
C HIS A 137 6.89 -41.71 -44.46
N SER A 138 6.70 -40.50 -43.91
CA SER A 138 5.53 -39.63 -44.24
C SER A 138 5.58 -38.24 -43.57
N SER A 139 5.37 -37.20 -44.38
CA SER A 139 4.82 -35.86 -44.03
C SER A 139 5.02 -35.28 -42.61
N ALA A 140 6.04 -34.43 -42.44
CA ALA A 140 6.10 -33.45 -41.35
C ALA A 140 5.64 -32.07 -41.85
N LEU A 141 4.61 -31.49 -41.24
CA LEU A 141 4.21 -30.09 -41.46
C LEU A 141 5.22 -29.16 -40.77
N ASN A 142 5.68 -28.14 -41.49
CA ASN A 142 6.69 -27.20 -41.01
C ASN A 142 6.05 -26.15 -40.09
N LEU A 143 6.37 -26.20 -38.80
CA LEU A 143 5.88 -25.27 -37.77
C LEU A 143 7.04 -24.54 -37.09
N ASN A 144 7.85 -23.82 -37.89
CA ASN A 144 8.71 -22.76 -37.38
C ASN A 144 7.86 -21.53 -36.99
N ALA A 145 7.12 -21.65 -35.89
CA ALA A 145 6.56 -20.52 -35.19
C ALA A 145 7.64 -19.95 -34.26
N THR A 146 8.28 -18.86 -34.67
CA THR A 146 9.15 -18.06 -33.79
C THR A 146 8.34 -17.59 -32.59
N LEU A 147 8.58 -18.21 -31.43
CA LEU A 147 8.02 -17.76 -30.16
C LEU A 147 8.65 -16.42 -29.77
N GLN A 148 8.09 -15.33 -30.30
CA GLN A 148 8.21 -14.04 -29.64
C GLN A 148 7.57 -14.16 -28.24
N PRO A 149 8.19 -13.64 -27.17
CA PRO A 149 7.53 -13.56 -25.88
C PRO A 149 6.28 -12.69 -26.04
N SER A 150 5.09 -13.30 -25.92
CA SER A 150 3.85 -12.54 -25.85
C SER A 150 3.94 -11.63 -24.64
N ALA A 151 3.99 -10.31 -24.85
CA ALA A 151 3.93 -9.35 -23.76
C ALA A 151 2.71 -9.71 -22.89
N SER A 152 2.96 -10.13 -21.65
CA SER A 152 1.87 -10.29 -20.69
C SER A 152 1.20 -8.94 -20.56
N LYS A 153 -0.12 -8.90 -20.73
CA LYS A 153 -0.90 -7.68 -20.50
C LYS A 153 -0.88 -7.42 -19.00
N THR A 154 0.20 -6.80 -18.51
CA THR A 154 0.35 -6.48 -17.10
C THR A 154 -0.77 -5.53 -16.70
N ASN A 155 -1.34 -5.77 -15.53
CA ASN A 155 -2.57 -5.10 -15.14
C ASN A 155 -2.20 -3.71 -14.59
N PRO A 156 -2.64 -2.58 -15.19
CA PRO A 156 -2.00 -1.27 -14.97
C PRO A 156 -1.93 -0.78 -13.52
N TRP A 157 -2.85 -1.24 -12.65
CA TRP A 157 -2.88 -0.88 -11.24
C TRP A 157 -2.07 -1.82 -10.32
N GLN A 158 -1.57 -2.95 -10.83
CA GLN A 158 -0.81 -3.90 -10.02
C GLN A 158 0.67 -3.49 -9.95
N PRO A 159 1.29 -3.56 -8.75
CA PRO A 159 2.73 -3.54 -8.59
C PRO A 159 3.41 -4.63 -9.44
N ASN A 160 4.10 -4.24 -10.50
CA ASN A 160 4.90 -5.14 -11.32
C ASN A 160 6.32 -5.21 -10.74
N VAL A 161 6.60 -6.23 -9.93
CA VAL A 161 7.90 -6.44 -9.26
C VAL A 161 9.03 -6.77 -10.28
N CYS A 162 8.69 -6.98 -11.55
CA CYS A 162 9.62 -7.46 -12.59
C CYS A 162 9.85 -6.47 -13.76
N GLU A 163 9.29 -5.26 -13.72
CA GLU A 163 9.56 -4.23 -14.74
C GLU A 163 10.86 -3.48 -14.39
N TYR A 164 11.98 -3.90 -14.99
CA TYR A 164 13.29 -3.24 -14.94
C TYR A 164 13.34 -1.97 -15.81
N GLU A 165 12.34 -1.10 -15.73
CA GLU A 165 12.47 0.25 -16.27
C GLU A 165 13.41 1.07 -15.37
N GLU A 166 14.44 1.69 -15.95
CA GLU A 166 15.44 2.41 -15.17
C GLU A 166 14.83 3.60 -14.41
N THR A 167 14.80 3.50 -13.09
CA THR A 167 14.34 4.59 -12.22
C THR A 167 15.19 5.84 -12.44
N THR A 168 14.55 7.00 -12.61
CA THR A 168 15.30 8.25 -12.72
C THR A 168 15.97 8.61 -11.37
N PRO A 169 17.13 9.29 -11.35
CA PRO A 169 17.73 9.79 -10.10
C PRO A 169 16.75 10.68 -9.30
N GLN A 170 15.95 11.49 -10.00
CA GLN A 170 14.92 12.36 -9.45
C GLN A 170 13.81 11.56 -8.77
N CYS A 171 13.32 10.48 -9.40
CA CYS A 171 12.38 9.53 -8.79
C CYS A 171 12.95 8.95 -7.49
N ARG A 172 14.17 8.39 -7.51
CA ARG A 172 14.79 7.82 -6.30
C ARG A 172 14.92 8.85 -5.17
N LEU A 173 15.29 10.10 -5.49
CA LEU A 173 15.39 11.18 -4.50
C LEU A 173 14.02 11.60 -3.94
N ARG A 174 12.98 11.65 -4.77
CA ARG A 174 11.60 11.92 -4.32
C ARG A 174 11.07 10.78 -3.45
N VAL A 175 11.22 9.51 -3.87
CA VAL A 175 10.77 8.37 -3.06
C VAL A 175 11.54 8.28 -1.74
N LYS A 176 12.87 8.51 -1.73
CA LYS A 176 13.63 8.60 -0.46
C LYS A 176 13.05 9.67 0.45
N ARG A 177 12.70 10.85 -0.08
CA ARG A 177 12.08 11.93 0.71
C ARG A 177 10.75 11.50 1.30
N ASP A 178 9.82 11.00 0.48
CA ASP A 178 8.49 10.57 0.94
C ASP A 178 8.56 9.48 2.01
N ILE A 179 9.50 8.53 1.88
CA ILE A 179 9.78 7.51 2.91
C ILE A 179 10.33 8.16 4.19
N MET A 180 11.30 9.07 4.09
CA MET A 180 11.85 9.75 5.27
C MET A 180 10.80 10.61 5.97
N ASP A 181 9.94 11.30 5.23
CA ASP A 181 8.82 12.08 5.78
C ASP A 181 7.86 11.15 6.55
N LEU A 182 7.50 10.00 5.98
CA LEU A 182 6.70 8.95 6.62
C LEU A 182 7.35 8.30 7.86
N LEU A 183 8.67 8.17 7.90
CA LEU A 183 9.39 7.61 9.05
C LEU A 183 9.59 8.65 10.18
N ASN A 184 9.65 9.94 9.84
CA ASN A 184 9.82 11.02 10.80
C ASN A 184 8.48 11.47 11.44
N ASP A 185 7.40 11.50 10.66
CA ASP A 185 6.05 11.90 11.09
C ASP A 185 4.99 10.93 10.49
N PRO A 186 4.95 9.67 10.96
CA PRO A 186 3.99 8.68 10.47
C PRO A 186 2.55 9.07 10.85
N PRO A 187 1.59 9.02 9.92
CA PRO A 187 0.17 9.17 10.26
C PRO A 187 -0.26 8.13 11.33
N PRO A 188 -1.15 8.48 12.28
CA PRO A 188 -1.60 7.56 13.31
C PRO A 188 -2.16 6.25 12.74
N GLY A 189 -1.63 5.12 13.21
CA GLY A 189 -2.02 3.79 12.72
C GLY A 189 -1.50 3.43 11.32
N VAL A 190 -0.56 4.18 10.75
CA VAL A 190 0.09 3.87 9.47
C VAL A 190 1.57 3.56 9.70
N TYR A 191 2.02 2.41 9.18
CA TYR A 191 3.39 1.93 9.28
C TYR A 191 3.90 1.53 7.90
N VAL A 192 5.18 1.77 7.60
CA VAL A 192 5.78 1.51 6.28
C VAL A 192 7.11 0.79 6.42
N ALA A 193 7.36 -0.19 5.56
CA ALA A 193 8.62 -0.92 5.44
C ALA A 193 9.12 -0.87 3.99
N PRO A 194 10.16 -0.05 3.68
CA PRO A 194 10.79 -0.05 2.37
C PRO A 194 11.42 -1.41 2.01
N ALA A 195 11.37 -1.80 0.74
CA ALA A 195 12.00 -3.04 0.29
C ALA A 195 13.53 -2.92 0.25
N GLU A 196 14.24 -3.92 0.77
CA GLU A 196 15.69 -3.89 0.98
C GLU A 196 16.52 -3.64 -0.30
N HIS A 197 16.01 -4.08 -1.46
CA HIS A 197 16.73 -4.04 -2.74
C HIS A 197 16.07 -3.13 -3.78
N ASN A 198 14.95 -2.49 -3.45
CA ASN A 198 14.25 -1.58 -4.36
C ASN A 198 13.60 -0.43 -3.58
N ILE A 199 14.24 0.74 -3.58
CA ILE A 199 13.73 1.93 -2.89
C ILE A 199 12.35 2.41 -3.41
N THR A 200 11.97 2.02 -4.63
CA THR A 200 10.65 2.36 -5.20
C THR A 200 9.53 1.42 -4.76
N ALA A 201 9.86 0.30 -4.13
CA ALA A 201 8.92 -0.66 -3.56
C ALA A 201 8.88 -0.55 -2.03
N MET A 202 7.69 -0.67 -1.46
CA MET A 202 7.50 -0.73 -0.01
C MET A 202 6.19 -1.43 0.34
N ASP A 203 6.17 -2.00 1.54
CA ASP A 203 4.96 -2.50 2.17
C ASP A 203 4.44 -1.45 3.15
N ALA A 204 3.12 -1.37 3.27
CA ALA A 204 2.45 -0.52 4.26
C ALA A 204 1.43 -1.34 5.04
N LEU A 205 1.31 -1.03 6.33
CA LEU A 205 0.29 -1.54 7.23
C LEU A 205 -0.56 -0.36 7.70
N VAL A 206 -1.86 -0.42 7.45
CA VAL A 206 -2.86 0.53 7.95
C VAL A 206 -3.71 -0.19 8.99
N LEU A 207 -3.79 0.36 10.19
CA LEU A 207 -4.73 -0.07 11.21
C LEU A 207 -6.12 0.48 10.88
N GLY A 208 -7.14 -0.37 11.02
CA GLY A 208 -8.52 0.06 10.91
C GLY A 208 -8.90 1.04 12.04
N PRO A 209 -9.46 2.22 11.73
CA PRO A 209 -9.75 3.24 12.72
C PRO A 209 -10.75 2.80 13.80
N ASP A 210 -10.59 3.37 15.00
CA ASP A 210 -11.56 3.26 16.11
C ASP A 210 -12.97 3.70 15.69
N ASP A 211 -13.99 3.13 16.33
CA ASP A 211 -15.42 3.39 16.04
C ASP A 211 -15.88 3.05 14.60
N THR A 212 -15.17 2.15 13.90
CA THR A 212 -15.51 1.68 12.54
C THR A 212 -15.64 0.14 12.49
N PRO A 213 -16.32 -0.45 11.48
CA PRO A 213 -16.30 -1.91 11.28
C PRO A 213 -14.92 -2.46 10.89
N TYR A 214 -13.89 -1.61 10.78
CA TYR A 214 -12.51 -1.99 10.52
C TYR A 214 -11.63 -1.99 11.79
N GLU A 215 -12.13 -1.47 12.92
CA GLU A 215 -11.40 -1.21 14.16
C GLU A 215 -10.38 -2.30 14.56
N GLY A 216 -9.12 -1.89 14.68
CA GLY A 216 -7.97 -2.75 15.05
C GLY A 216 -7.47 -3.70 13.94
N GLY A 217 -8.20 -3.85 12.83
CA GLY A 217 -7.80 -4.72 11.71
C GLY A 217 -6.46 -4.33 11.08
N PHE A 218 -5.64 -5.33 10.75
CA PHE A 218 -4.33 -5.17 10.13
C PHE A 218 -4.43 -5.23 8.58
N PHE A 219 -4.54 -4.08 7.93
CA PHE A 219 -4.67 -3.98 6.47
C PHE A 219 -3.31 -3.77 5.80
N HIS A 220 -2.79 -4.82 5.15
CA HIS A 220 -1.50 -4.84 4.46
C HIS A 220 -1.67 -4.43 2.98
N PHE A 221 -0.77 -3.56 2.52
CA PHE A 221 -0.70 -3.06 1.15
C PHE A 221 0.74 -3.15 0.61
N VAL A 222 0.87 -3.45 -0.67
CA VAL A 222 2.14 -3.35 -1.43
C VAL A 222 2.07 -2.12 -2.33
N ILE A 223 3.09 -1.28 -2.28
CA ILE A 223 3.20 -0.01 -3.01
C ILE A 223 4.45 -0.06 -3.91
N GLN A 224 4.28 0.32 -5.17
CA GLN A 224 5.35 0.41 -6.16
C GLN A 224 5.27 1.76 -6.87
N CYS A 225 6.23 2.64 -6.61
CA CYS A 225 6.37 3.89 -7.35
C CYS A 225 6.89 3.60 -8.78
N PRO A 226 6.32 4.19 -9.84
CA PRO A 226 6.85 4.02 -11.19
C PRO A 226 8.20 4.76 -11.38
N PRO A 227 8.99 4.44 -12.41
CA PRO A 227 10.28 5.07 -12.70
C PRO A 227 10.25 6.59 -12.87
N ASP A 228 9.08 7.12 -13.26
CA ASP A 228 8.77 8.53 -13.44
C ASP A 228 7.97 9.15 -12.29
N TYR A 229 7.87 8.49 -11.12
CA TYR A 229 7.34 9.11 -9.91
C TYR A 229 8.12 10.41 -9.58
N PRO A 230 7.45 11.53 -9.24
CA PRO A 230 6.03 11.69 -8.92
C PRO A 230 5.14 12.14 -10.09
N ILE A 231 5.57 12.02 -11.35
CA ILE A 231 4.75 12.40 -12.52
C ILE A 231 3.54 11.47 -12.65
N LYS A 232 3.73 10.16 -12.50
CA LYS A 232 2.66 9.16 -12.38
C LYS A 232 2.43 8.74 -10.92
N PRO A 233 1.19 8.34 -10.55
CA PRO A 233 0.90 7.82 -9.21
C PRO A 233 1.60 6.49 -8.92
N PRO A 234 1.80 6.14 -7.64
CA PRO A 234 2.26 4.81 -7.27
C PRO A 234 1.19 3.76 -7.59
N ARG A 235 1.61 2.55 -7.97
CA ARG A 235 0.72 1.39 -8.08
C ARG A 235 0.54 0.80 -6.68
N VAL A 236 -0.69 0.53 -6.26
CA VAL A 236 -1.02 0.01 -4.92
C VAL A 236 -1.89 -1.23 -5.02
N ARG A 237 -1.51 -2.28 -4.27
CA ARG A 237 -2.27 -3.51 -4.14
C ARG A 237 -2.61 -3.79 -2.69
N PHE A 238 -3.89 -4.05 -2.43
CA PHE A 238 -4.37 -4.52 -1.14
C PHE A 238 -4.14 -6.04 -1.00
N MET A 239 -3.58 -6.46 0.13
CA MET A 239 -3.13 -7.85 0.35
C MET A 239 -4.01 -8.62 1.34
N THR A 240 -4.61 -7.95 2.33
CA THR A 240 -5.50 -8.57 3.34
C THR A 240 -6.88 -8.93 2.76
N THR A 241 -6.93 -9.79 1.74
CA THR A 241 -8.16 -10.14 1.00
C THR A 241 -8.71 -11.53 1.34
N GLY A 242 -8.10 -12.23 2.30
CA GLY A 242 -8.47 -13.61 2.66
C GLY A 242 -8.33 -14.57 1.48
N TYR A 243 -7.16 -14.54 0.80
CA TYR A 243 -6.86 -15.30 -0.41
C TYR A 243 -7.79 -15.00 -1.61
N GLY A 244 -8.32 -13.76 -1.69
CA GLY A 244 -9.23 -13.35 -2.75
C GLY A 244 -10.70 -13.66 -2.49
N CYS A 245 -11.06 -14.00 -1.25
CA CYS A 245 -12.44 -14.34 -0.87
C CYS A 245 -13.22 -13.16 -0.26
N VAL A 246 -12.57 -12.04 0.10
CA VAL A 246 -13.19 -10.94 0.86
C VAL A 246 -13.02 -9.58 0.18
N ARG A 247 -14.15 -8.98 -0.23
CA ARG A 247 -14.27 -7.55 -0.57
C ARG A 247 -14.55 -6.78 0.73
N PHE A 248 -13.56 -6.05 1.21
CA PHE A 248 -13.59 -5.37 2.52
C PHE A 248 -14.34 -4.02 2.50
N ASN A 249 -14.36 -3.37 1.35
CA ASN A 249 -14.97 -2.04 1.15
C ASN A 249 -15.41 -1.96 -0.32
N PRO A 250 -16.38 -1.10 -0.71
CA PRO A 250 -16.65 -0.84 -2.11
C PRO A 250 -15.40 -0.48 -2.92
N ASN A 251 -14.42 0.20 -2.30
CA ASN A 251 -13.16 0.57 -2.94
C ASN A 251 -11.98 -0.39 -2.69
N LEU A 252 -12.15 -1.46 -1.87
CA LEU A 252 -11.12 -2.46 -1.58
C LEU A 252 -11.59 -3.85 -2.02
N TYR A 253 -11.23 -4.20 -3.25
CA TYR A 253 -11.67 -5.40 -3.94
C TYR A 253 -10.94 -6.65 -3.44
N GLU A 254 -11.62 -7.79 -3.50
CA GLU A 254 -11.07 -9.11 -3.18
C GLU A 254 -9.87 -9.49 -4.04
N CYS A 255 -9.82 -9.01 -5.30
CA CYS A 255 -8.65 -9.18 -6.18
C CYS A 255 -7.43 -8.31 -5.80
N GLY A 256 -7.55 -7.49 -4.74
CA GLY A 256 -6.51 -6.58 -4.25
C GLY A 256 -6.47 -5.22 -4.97
N LYS A 257 -7.45 -4.89 -5.81
CA LYS A 257 -7.57 -3.56 -6.42
C LYS A 257 -8.02 -2.53 -5.37
N VAL A 258 -7.31 -1.41 -5.30
CA VAL A 258 -7.69 -0.20 -4.55
C VAL A 258 -8.29 0.81 -5.53
N CYS A 259 -9.47 1.34 -5.22
CA CYS A 259 -10.14 2.38 -6.01
C CYS A 259 -10.00 3.76 -5.34
N LEU A 260 -9.11 4.60 -5.87
CA LEU A 260 -8.91 6.00 -5.46
C LEU A 260 -8.68 6.87 -6.68
N SER A 261 -9.22 8.10 -6.69
CA SER A 261 -9.08 9.01 -7.84
C SER A 261 -7.63 9.46 -8.05
N ILE A 262 -6.91 9.68 -6.96
CA ILE A 262 -5.46 9.96 -6.96
C ILE A 262 -4.60 8.77 -7.40
N LEU A 263 -5.17 7.56 -7.57
CA LEU A 263 -4.49 6.41 -8.18
C LEU A 263 -4.97 6.15 -9.61
N GLY A 264 -5.86 6.98 -10.16
CA GLY A 264 -6.48 6.78 -11.47
C GLY A 264 -7.44 5.60 -11.54
N THR A 265 -7.83 5.01 -10.40
CA THR A 265 -8.68 3.82 -10.31
C THR A 265 -10.13 4.12 -9.90
N TRP A 266 -10.47 5.41 -9.72
CA TRP A 266 -11.81 5.90 -9.37
C TRP A 266 -12.08 7.30 -9.95
N THR A 267 -13.33 7.74 -9.94
CA THR A 267 -13.73 9.09 -10.34
C THR A 267 -13.42 10.11 -9.25
N GLY A 268 -12.96 11.31 -9.63
CA GLY A 268 -12.65 12.41 -8.70
C GLY A 268 -11.39 13.17 -9.11
N PRO A 269 -10.77 13.95 -8.19
CA PRO A 269 -9.50 14.63 -8.44
C PRO A 269 -8.40 13.63 -8.81
N ALA A 270 -7.75 13.87 -9.95
CA ALA A 270 -6.67 13.03 -10.45
C ALA A 270 -5.38 13.18 -9.63
N TRP A 271 -4.43 12.25 -9.84
CA TRP A 271 -3.06 12.40 -9.34
C TRP A 271 -2.43 13.72 -9.79
N SER A 272 -1.61 14.31 -8.93
CA SER A 272 -0.67 15.37 -9.31
C SER A 272 0.65 15.19 -8.54
N PRO A 273 1.80 15.66 -9.09
CA PRO A 273 3.10 15.56 -8.43
C PRO A 273 3.22 16.22 -7.05
N ALA A 274 2.24 17.05 -6.66
CA ALA A 274 2.12 17.65 -5.33
C ALA A 274 1.70 16.63 -4.24
N GLN A 275 1.08 15.52 -4.64
CA GLN A 275 0.74 14.42 -3.74
C GLN A 275 1.99 13.60 -3.38
N CYS A 276 1.88 12.77 -2.34
CA CYS A 276 2.96 11.94 -1.81
C CYS A 276 2.44 10.58 -1.34
N ILE A 277 3.34 9.68 -0.96
CA ILE A 277 2.98 8.35 -0.46
C ILE A 277 2.10 8.45 0.81
N ALA A 278 2.38 9.42 1.69
CA ALA A 278 1.57 9.67 2.88
C ALA A 278 0.13 10.09 2.55
N SER A 279 -0.09 10.94 1.54
CA SER A 279 -1.44 11.35 1.16
C SER A 279 -2.24 10.21 0.52
N VAL A 280 -1.59 9.28 -0.16
CA VAL A 280 -2.19 8.02 -0.62
C VAL A 280 -2.62 7.15 0.56
N LEU A 281 -1.74 6.94 1.55
CA LEU A 281 -2.04 6.13 2.73
C LEU A 281 -3.16 6.73 3.59
N LEU A 282 -3.15 8.04 3.81
CA LEU A 282 -4.24 8.77 4.46
C LEU A 282 -5.57 8.64 3.70
N SER A 283 -5.54 8.68 2.36
CA SER A 283 -6.73 8.46 1.53
C SER A 283 -7.25 7.03 1.66
N ILE A 284 -6.37 6.03 1.74
CA ILE A 284 -6.75 4.62 1.98
C ILE A 284 -7.38 4.46 3.37
N GLN A 285 -6.76 5.03 4.42
CA GLN A 285 -7.31 4.98 5.78
C GLN A 285 -8.67 5.67 5.86
N SER A 286 -8.88 6.75 5.12
CA SER A 286 -10.17 7.48 5.05
C SER A 286 -11.30 6.67 4.39
N LEU A 287 -10.99 5.65 3.57
CA LEU A 287 -12.00 4.72 3.04
C LEU A 287 -12.57 3.80 4.14
N LEU A 288 -11.80 3.56 5.21
CA LEU A 288 -12.16 2.70 6.33
C LEU A 288 -13.06 3.45 7.33
N CYS A 289 -14.14 4.05 6.84
CA CYS A 289 -15.05 4.89 7.62
C CYS A 289 -16.09 4.08 8.42
N GLU A 290 -16.89 4.76 9.25
CA GLU A 290 -17.96 4.16 10.08
C GLU A 290 -19.04 3.45 9.25
N ASN A 291 -19.40 3.99 8.08
CA ASN A 291 -20.51 3.51 7.24
C ASN A 291 -20.06 3.25 5.80
N PRO A 292 -19.18 2.26 5.55
CA PRO A 292 -18.55 2.00 4.25
C PRO A 292 -19.52 1.58 3.14
N TYR A 293 -20.77 1.26 3.46
CA TYR A 293 -21.83 1.04 2.46
C TYR A 293 -22.01 2.26 1.55
N HIS A 294 -21.89 3.48 2.09
CA HIS A 294 -22.05 4.73 1.33
C HIS A 294 -20.88 5.06 0.39
N ASN A 295 -19.81 4.25 0.39
CA ASN A 295 -18.70 4.42 -0.54
C ASN A 295 -19.01 3.88 -1.97
N GLU A 296 -20.07 3.08 -2.14
CA GLU A 296 -20.52 2.61 -3.46
C GLU A 296 -21.38 3.72 -4.14
N PRO A 297 -21.11 4.13 -5.39
CA PRO A 297 -21.81 5.25 -6.01
C PRO A 297 -23.32 5.01 -6.17
N GLY A 298 -24.16 5.98 -5.79
CA GLY A 298 -25.61 5.80 -5.81
C GLY A 298 -26.16 4.98 -4.64
N TYR A 299 -25.40 4.88 -3.55
CA TYR A 299 -25.79 4.28 -2.26
C TYR A 299 -25.60 5.26 -1.09
N GLU A 300 -25.54 6.57 -1.36
CA GLU A 300 -25.46 7.65 -0.36
C GLU A 300 -26.68 7.63 0.58
N THR A 301 -27.82 7.10 0.09
CA THR A 301 -28.99 6.74 0.89
C THR A 301 -29.21 5.23 0.85
N GLU A 302 -29.54 4.62 1.98
CA GLU A 302 -29.89 3.19 2.06
C GLU A 302 -31.06 2.82 1.14
N ARG A 303 -30.90 1.76 0.32
CA ARG A 303 -31.98 1.26 -0.55
C ARG A 303 -33.09 0.57 0.23
N ARG A 304 -32.73 -0.12 1.32
CA ARG A 304 -33.63 -0.72 2.30
C ARG A 304 -33.12 -0.33 3.70
N PRO A 305 -34.01 0.01 4.65
CA PRO A 305 -33.59 0.37 6.00
C PRO A 305 -32.66 -0.68 6.63
N GLY A 306 -31.50 -0.23 7.14
CA GLY A 306 -30.49 -1.09 7.75
C GLY A 306 -29.68 -1.93 6.76
N ASP A 307 -29.60 -1.57 5.47
CA ASP A 307 -28.58 -2.09 4.56
C ASP A 307 -27.16 -1.77 5.09
N SER A 308 -26.86 -0.52 5.46
CA SER A 308 -25.55 -0.12 5.98
C SER A 308 -25.20 -0.89 7.25
N LYS A 309 -26.15 -1.01 8.19
CA LYS A 309 -25.94 -1.79 9.43
C LYS A 309 -25.63 -3.27 9.16
N ARG A 310 -26.29 -3.89 8.18
CA ARG A 310 -25.99 -5.28 7.78
C ARG A 310 -24.61 -5.40 7.13
N TYR A 311 -24.24 -4.44 6.29
CA TYR A 311 -22.90 -4.38 5.71
C TYR A 311 -21.82 -4.19 6.78
N ASN A 312 -22.05 -3.34 7.79
CA ASN A 312 -21.12 -3.13 8.89
C ASN A 312 -20.89 -4.41 9.71
N LEU A 313 -21.94 -5.16 10.06
CA LEU A 313 -21.80 -6.45 10.76
C LEU A 313 -20.97 -7.46 9.97
N ILE A 314 -21.15 -7.49 8.66
CA ILE A 314 -20.39 -8.33 7.72
C ILE A 314 -18.92 -7.90 7.70
N VAL A 315 -18.64 -6.61 7.50
CA VAL A 315 -17.28 -6.08 7.45
C VAL A 315 -16.58 -6.32 8.79
N GLN A 316 -17.23 -6.05 9.92
CA GLN A 316 -16.69 -6.25 11.26
C GLN A 316 -16.35 -7.73 11.55
N HIS A 317 -17.20 -8.66 11.13
CA HIS A 317 -16.89 -10.09 11.21
C HIS A 317 -15.64 -10.44 10.38
N GLU A 318 -15.57 -9.98 9.14
CA GLU A 318 -14.45 -10.29 8.24
C GLU A 318 -13.14 -9.59 8.65
N THR A 319 -13.22 -8.41 9.27
CA THR A 319 -12.09 -7.72 9.92
C THR A 319 -11.50 -8.61 11.00
N ILE A 320 -12.30 -9.07 11.96
CA ILE A 320 -11.81 -9.94 13.03
C ILE A 320 -11.33 -11.29 12.46
N ARG A 321 -12.05 -11.87 11.49
CA ARG A 321 -11.69 -13.16 10.91
C ARG A 321 -10.36 -13.12 10.15
N VAL A 322 -10.20 -12.16 9.23
CA VAL A 322 -9.07 -12.11 8.28
C VAL A 322 -8.03 -11.08 8.66
N ALA A 323 -8.44 -9.83 8.89
CA ALA A 323 -7.53 -8.74 9.20
C ALA A 323 -6.95 -8.82 10.62
N VAL A 324 -7.53 -9.63 11.51
CA VAL A 324 -6.97 -9.91 12.85
C VAL A 324 -6.52 -11.36 12.97
N CYS A 325 -7.42 -12.34 12.97
CA CYS A 325 -7.05 -13.73 13.28
C CYS A 325 -6.14 -14.37 12.22
N ASP A 326 -6.55 -14.41 10.94
CA ASP A 326 -5.70 -14.99 9.86
C ASP A 326 -4.33 -14.25 9.80
N ALA A 327 -4.34 -12.92 9.98
CA ALA A 327 -3.16 -12.07 9.96
C ALA A 327 -2.15 -12.38 11.09
N ILE A 328 -2.62 -12.52 12.34
CA ILE A 328 -1.78 -12.83 13.51
C ILE A 328 -1.34 -14.31 13.47
N GLU A 329 -2.20 -15.23 13.05
CA GLU A 329 -1.82 -16.63 12.82
C GLU A 329 -0.68 -16.74 11.80
N ALA A 330 -0.77 -16.04 10.67
CA ALA A 330 0.29 -16.02 9.67
C ALA A 330 1.61 -15.39 10.18
N CYS A 331 1.52 -14.40 11.08
CA CYS A 331 2.71 -13.81 11.72
C CYS A 331 3.41 -14.80 12.65
N LEU A 332 2.64 -15.46 13.53
CA LEU A 332 3.14 -16.46 14.50
C LEU A 332 3.65 -17.74 13.82
N ASN A 333 3.03 -18.15 12.71
CA ASN A 333 3.40 -19.35 11.96
C ASN A 333 4.56 -19.11 10.97
N GLY A 334 5.01 -17.86 10.80
CA GLY A 334 6.05 -17.50 9.82
C GLY A 334 5.63 -17.60 8.35
N SER A 335 4.32 -17.70 8.07
CA SER A 335 3.76 -17.85 6.72
C SER A 335 3.23 -16.54 6.12
N SER A 336 3.22 -15.45 6.88
CA SER A 336 2.78 -14.13 6.42
C SER A 336 3.71 -13.55 5.35
N THR A 337 3.12 -13.00 4.28
CA THR A 337 3.83 -12.26 3.21
C THR A 337 4.24 -10.85 3.63
N CYS A 338 3.85 -10.39 4.82
CA CYS A 338 4.18 -9.07 5.33
C CYS A 338 5.63 -9.03 5.86
N PRO A 339 6.44 -7.98 5.58
CA PRO A 339 7.81 -7.86 6.09
C PRO A 339 7.92 -7.98 7.61
N ALA A 340 9.04 -8.52 8.09
CA ALA A 340 9.27 -8.78 9.51
C ALA A 340 8.99 -7.58 10.45
N PRO A 341 9.37 -6.33 10.11
CA PRO A 341 9.11 -5.19 11.00
C PRO A 341 7.62 -4.87 11.14
N LEU A 342 6.82 -5.05 10.07
CA LEU A 342 5.37 -4.84 10.12
C LEU A 342 4.68 -5.99 10.87
N ARG A 343 5.16 -7.23 10.73
CA ARG A 343 4.67 -8.37 11.55
C ARG A 343 4.91 -8.15 13.04
N GLU A 344 6.04 -7.57 13.41
CA GLU A 344 6.35 -7.19 14.79
C GLU A 344 5.39 -6.10 15.32
N VAL A 345 5.06 -5.09 14.51
CA VAL A 345 4.01 -4.11 14.86
C VAL A 345 2.67 -4.82 15.11
N MET A 346 2.23 -5.70 14.21
CA MET A 346 0.96 -6.43 14.38
C MET A 346 0.91 -7.24 15.68
N LEU A 347 1.99 -7.97 16.00
CA LEU A 347 2.08 -8.79 17.22
C LEU A 347 2.15 -7.94 18.51
N LYS A 348 2.78 -6.77 18.45
CA LYS A 348 2.84 -5.82 19.59
C LYS A 348 1.54 -5.06 19.80
N THR A 349 0.80 -4.74 18.74
CA THR A 349 -0.45 -3.98 18.80
C THR A 349 -1.69 -4.85 19.06
N PHE A 350 -1.65 -6.14 18.72
CA PHE A 350 -2.79 -7.06 18.94
C PHE A 350 -3.33 -7.08 20.39
N PRO A 351 -2.50 -7.11 21.46
CA PRO A 351 -2.98 -7.05 22.84
C PRO A 351 -3.78 -5.78 23.17
N ASP A 352 -3.38 -4.63 22.63
CA ASP A 352 -3.97 -3.31 22.93
C ASP A 352 -5.45 -3.23 22.49
N TYR A 353 -5.81 -3.95 21.43
CA TYR A 353 -7.17 -4.04 20.90
C TYR A 353 -7.92 -5.32 21.33
N TYR A 354 -7.28 -6.24 22.07
CA TYR A 354 -7.86 -7.56 22.35
C TYR A 354 -9.26 -7.47 22.99
N ASP A 355 -9.41 -6.63 24.00
CA ASP A 355 -10.64 -6.52 24.76
C ASP A 355 -11.79 -5.94 23.90
N LYS A 356 -11.46 -5.09 22.90
CA LYS A 356 -12.41 -4.61 21.89
C LYS A 356 -12.88 -5.77 20.98
N TYR A 357 -11.95 -6.59 20.48
CA TYR A 357 -12.30 -7.77 19.66
C TYR A 357 -13.19 -8.75 20.43
N GLU A 358 -12.83 -9.04 21.69
CA GLU A 358 -13.61 -9.96 22.53
C GLU A 358 -15.01 -9.40 22.81
N ALA A 359 -15.16 -8.11 23.10
CA ALA A 359 -16.46 -7.47 23.28
C ALA A 359 -17.36 -7.55 22.03
N VAL A 360 -16.81 -7.28 20.84
CA VAL A 360 -17.52 -7.40 19.55
C VAL A 360 -17.94 -8.85 19.30
N VAL A 361 -17.05 -9.81 19.49
CA VAL A 361 -17.35 -11.22 19.24
C VAL A 361 -18.36 -11.77 20.25
N VAL A 362 -18.25 -11.40 21.53
CA VAL A 362 -19.17 -11.82 22.59
C VAL A 362 -20.57 -11.26 22.36
N SER A 363 -20.71 -9.98 22.03
CA SER A 363 -22.00 -9.34 21.78
C SER A 363 -22.74 -9.87 20.55
N ASN A 364 -22.01 -10.42 19.57
CA ASN A 364 -22.59 -10.97 18.34
C ASN A 364 -22.64 -12.51 18.28
N LYS A 365 -22.36 -13.21 19.39
CA LYS A 365 -22.34 -14.70 19.48
C LYS A 365 -23.58 -15.38 18.88
N ASP A 366 -24.75 -14.80 19.10
CA ASP A 366 -26.04 -15.38 18.70
C ASP A 366 -26.27 -15.36 17.19
N LEU A 367 -25.52 -14.54 16.43
CA LEU A 367 -25.54 -14.54 14.97
C LEU A 367 -24.82 -15.77 14.37
N THR A 368 -24.08 -16.55 15.16
CA THR A 368 -23.29 -17.69 14.66
C THR A 368 -24.17 -18.72 13.94
N GLY A 369 -23.82 -19.02 12.68
CA GLY A 369 -24.58 -19.91 11.79
C GLY A 369 -25.64 -19.20 10.94
N MET A 370 -25.95 -17.93 11.19
CA MET A 370 -26.77 -17.12 10.29
C MET A 370 -25.97 -16.74 9.04
N PHE A 371 -26.62 -16.75 7.88
CA PHE A 371 -26.02 -16.29 6.62
C PHE A 371 -25.85 -14.76 6.61
N MET A 372 -24.77 -14.30 5.98
CA MET A 372 -24.48 -12.88 5.77
C MET A 372 -25.32 -12.32 4.60
N ASP A 373 -26.33 -11.52 4.91
CA ASP A 373 -27.16 -10.79 3.94
C ASP A 373 -26.47 -9.49 3.47
N ASP A 374 -25.53 -9.61 2.53
CA ASP A 374 -24.83 -8.47 1.92
C ASP A 374 -25.81 -7.64 1.04
N PRO A 375 -26.01 -6.34 1.33
CA PRO A 375 -26.83 -5.43 0.52
C PRO A 375 -26.48 -5.36 -0.97
N PHE A 376 -25.22 -5.62 -1.33
CA PHE A 376 -24.73 -5.63 -2.71
C PHE A 376 -24.94 -6.99 -3.40
N GLY A 377 -25.56 -7.96 -2.72
CA GLY A 377 -25.88 -9.29 -3.27
C GLY A 377 -24.69 -10.24 -3.35
N ALA A 378 -23.54 -9.90 -2.75
CA ALA A 378 -22.37 -10.76 -2.71
C ALA A 378 -22.64 -12.00 -1.84
N LYS A 379 -22.27 -13.19 -2.32
CA LYS A 379 -22.41 -14.44 -1.56
C LYS A 379 -21.34 -14.53 -0.50
N ARG A 380 -21.64 -14.01 0.68
CA ARG A 380 -20.82 -14.19 1.88
C ARG A 380 -21.34 -15.37 2.70
N GLY A 381 -20.47 -15.93 3.54
CA GLY A 381 -20.72 -17.16 4.26
C GLY A 381 -21.72 -17.01 5.42
N GLN A 382 -21.50 -17.80 6.46
CA GLN A 382 -22.21 -17.64 7.74
C GLN A 382 -21.31 -16.91 8.74
N PHE A 383 -21.92 -16.19 9.68
CA PHE A 383 -21.18 -15.66 10.83
C PHE A 383 -20.66 -16.81 11.70
N GLN A 384 -19.44 -16.68 12.20
CA GLN A 384 -18.67 -17.70 12.92
C GLN A 384 -18.16 -17.18 14.28
N TYR A 385 -18.87 -16.24 14.91
CA TYR A 385 -18.41 -15.56 16.13
C TYR A 385 -17.99 -16.51 17.27
N LYS A 386 -18.65 -17.67 17.47
CA LYS A 386 -18.19 -18.67 18.45
C LYS A 386 -16.76 -19.16 18.16
N THR A 387 -16.49 -19.55 16.91
CA THR A 387 -15.16 -19.99 16.45
C THR A 387 -14.15 -18.83 16.47
N LEU A 388 -14.58 -17.60 16.16
CA LEU A 388 -13.70 -16.43 16.28
C LEU A 388 -13.26 -16.18 17.73
N LEU A 389 -14.12 -16.40 18.72
CA LEU A 389 -13.74 -16.25 20.13
C LEU A 389 -12.67 -17.28 20.54
N GLU A 390 -12.89 -18.54 20.17
CA GLU A 390 -11.93 -19.62 20.43
C GLU A 390 -10.56 -19.33 19.79
N ARG A 391 -10.56 -18.82 18.54
CA ARG A 391 -9.34 -18.36 17.86
C ARG A 391 -8.67 -17.19 18.59
N LEU A 392 -9.40 -16.12 18.91
CA LEU A 392 -8.86 -14.96 19.62
C LEU A 392 -8.21 -15.36 20.96
N GLN A 393 -8.89 -16.18 21.75
CA GLN A 393 -8.39 -16.64 23.05
C GLN A 393 -7.12 -17.48 22.91
N ALA A 394 -7.05 -18.38 21.92
CA ALA A 394 -5.83 -19.12 21.61
C ALA A 394 -4.69 -18.19 21.14
N LEU A 395 -5.00 -17.16 20.34
CA LEU A 395 -4.01 -16.18 19.87
C LEU A 395 -3.49 -15.28 21.00
N LYS A 396 -4.32 -14.90 21.98
CA LYS A 396 -3.88 -14.13 23.17
C LYS A 396 -2.73 -14.83 23.90
N GLY A 397 -2.87 -16.13 24.14
CA GLY A 397 -1.81 -16.95 24.76
C GLY A 397 -0.53 -16.97 23.92
N ARG A 398 -0.64 -17.31 22.63
CA ARG A 398 0.51 -17.44 21.72
C ARG A 398 1.24 -16.11 21.48
N VAL A 399 0.52 -14.99 21.40
CA VAL A 399 1.13 -13.65 21.30
C VAL A 399 1.84 -13.27 22.60
N GLN A 400 1.27 -13.59 23.77
CA GLN A 400 1.94 -13.35 25.05
C GLN A 400 3.23 -14.17 25.20
N GLU A 401 3.21 -15.45 24.80
CA GLU A 401 4.42 -16.30 24.73
C GLU A 401 5.48 -15.69 23.81
N TRP A 402 5.09 -15.22 22.63
CA TRP A 402 5.98 -14.57 21.68
C TRP A 402 6.57 -13.26 22.21
N LEU A 403 5.78 -12.44 22.90
CA LEU A 403 6.24 -11.20 23.53
C LEU A 403 7.27 -11.48 24.64
N ASN A 404 6.99 -12.45 25.52
CA ASN A 404 7.90 -12.86 26.58
C ASN A 404 9.24 -13.34 26.00
N ALA A 405 9.20 -14.28 25.05
CA ALA A 405 10.40 -14.81 24.39
C ALA A 405 11.17 -13.74 23.58
N THR A 406 10.50 -12.67 23.13
CA THR A 406 11.15 -11.55 22.43
C THR A 406 11.85 -10.61 23.38
N ARG A 407 11.25 -10.36 24.56
CA ARG A 407 11.88 -9.60 25.64
C ARG A 407 13.15 -10.27 26.16
N GLU A 408 13.12 -11.59 26.38
CA GLU A 408 14.27 -12.40 26.81
C GLU A 408 15.46 -12.39 25.81
N ARG A 409 15.23 -12.02 24.53
CA ARG A 409 16.31 -11.84 23.54
C ARG A 409 16.87 -10.42 23.47
N SER A 410 16.27 -9.48 24.19
CA SER A 410 16.68 -8.06 24.25
C SER A 410 17.32 -7.66 25.58
N GLU A 411 17.26 -8.54 26.58
CA GLU A 411 17.96 -8.46 27.87
C GLU A 411 19.30 -9.24 27.81
#